data_AF-A0A7S2VT52-F1
#
_entry.id   AF-A0A7S2VT52-F1
#
_cell.length_a   1.000
_cell.length_b   1.000
_cell.length_c   1.000
_cell.angle_alpha   90.00
_cell.angle_beta   90.00
_cell.angle_gamma   90.00
#
_symmetry.space_group_name_H-M   'P 1'
#
loop_
_entity.id
_entity.type
_entity.pdbx_description
1 polymer ?
#
loop_
_entity_poly.entity_id
_entity_poly.type
_entity_poly.pdbx_seq_one_letter_code
_entity_poly.pdbx_strand_id
1 'polypeptide(L)'
;HRFTLIYLHAFEQKGDVYLEGDTCYPWTKGGDCAPGLRTVFPTADLMQQPWGDTAPSWYMYERPDRNKAGNRREDRQALKSTRQRLAGIIEEEVERLGGDGERVFL
;
A
#
# COMPACT_ATOMS: atom_id res chain seq x y z
N HIS A 1 10.92 16.49 2.10
CA HIS A 1 9.46 16.69 2.00
C HIS A 1 8.93 16.98 3.40
N ARG A 2 7.67 17.42 3.55
CA ARG A 2 7.04 17.75 4.84
C ARG A 2 6.07 16.68 5.31
N PHE A 3 5.39 16.01 4.38
CA PHE A 3 4.43 14.94 4.66
C PHE A 3 4.69 13.76 3.73
N THR A 4 4.35 12.56 4.17
CA THR A 4 4.35 11.36 3.34
C THR A 4 2.97 10.74 3.31
N LEU A 5 2.48 10.38 2.12
CA LEU A 5 1.33 9.51 1.92
C LEU A 5 1.80 8.16 1.40
N ILE A 6 1.49 7.08 2.09
CA ILE A 6 1.70 5.70 1.65
C ILE A 6 0.37 5.22 1.07
N TYR A 7 0.28 5.08 -0.24
CA TYR A 7 -0.98 4.71 -0.90
C TYR A 7 -0.99 3.22 -1.25
N LEU A 8 -1.89 2.45 -0.62
CA LEU A 8 -2.05 1.02 -0.90
C LEU A 8 -3.00 0.81 -2.08
N HIS A 9 -2.49 0.15 -3.13
CA HIS A 9 -3.27 -0.12 -4.33
C HIS A 9 -4.41 -1.13 -4.09
N ALA A 10 -5.42 -1.11 -4.96
CA ALA A 10 -6.50 -2.10 -4.98
C ALA A 10 -6.00 -3.49 -5.43
N PHE A 11 -6.82 -4.53 -5.25
CA PHE A 11 -6.53 -5.89 -5.72
C PHE A 11 -6.15 -5.91 -7.22
N GLU A 12 -5.22 -6.79 -7.60
CA GLU A 12 -4.66 -6.94 -8.96
C GLU A 12 -3.90 -5.73 -9.53
N GLN A 13 -3.89 -4.60 -8.85
CA GLN A 13 -3.15 -3.42 -9.27
C GLN A 13 -1.69 -3.48 -8.83
N LYS A 14 -0.90 -2.52 -9.32
CA LYS A 14 0.48 -2.26 -8.87
C LYS A 14 0.61 -0.80 -8.46
N GLY A 15 1.64 -0.48 -7.69
CA GLY A 15 1.86 0.90 -7.23
C GLY A 15 2.15 1.89 -8.36
N ASP A 16 2.84 1.45 -9.40
CA ASP A 16 3.24 2.24 -10.58
C ASP A 16 2.06 2.64 -11.49
N VAL A 17 0.98 1.85 -11.52
CA VAL A 17 -0.26 2.18 -12.25
C VAL A 17 -0.84 3.52 -11.79
N TYR A 18 -0.61 3.92 -10.54
CA TYR A 18 -1.07 5.21 -10.03
C TYR A 18 -0.16 6.38 -10.42
N LEU A 19 1.01 6.11 -11.00
CA LEU A 19 1.93 7.11 -11.54
C LEU A 19 1.72 7.34 -13.05
N GLU A 20 1.10 6.38 -13.74
CA GLU A 20 0.91 6.39 -15.19
C GLU A 20 -0.49 6.90 -15.55
N GLY A 21 -0.57 8.13 -16.09
CA GLY A 21 -1.80 8.68 -16.68
C GLY A 21 -1.97 10.20 -16.51
N ASP A 22 -2.89 10.78 -17.29
CA ASP A 22 -3.35 12.17 -17.15
C ASP A 22 -4.28 12.38 -15.94
N THR A 23 -4.50 11.33 -15.14
CA THR A 23 -5.30 11.39 -13.93
C THR A 23 -4.63 12.24 -12.86
N CYS A 24 -5.20 13.42 -12.63
CA CYS A 24 -4.77 14.37 -11.61
C CYS A 24 -5.21 13.90 -10.21
N TYR A 25 -4.60 12.82 -9.70
CA TYR A 25 -4.78 12.46 -8.31
C TYR A 25 -4.01 13.44 -7.42
N PRO A 26 -4.57 13.88 -6.27
CA PRO A 26 -3.94 14.89 -5.41
C PRO A 26 -2.55 14.47 -4.88
N TRP A 27 -2.20 13.19 -5.02
CA TRP A 27 -0.93 12.59 -4.61
C TRP A 27 0.06 12.30 -5.74
N THR A 28 -0.31 12.46 -7.02
CA THR A 28 0.55 12.05 -8.16
C THR A 28 1.60 13.05 -8.57
N LYS A 29 1.42 14.32 -8.20
CA LYS A 29 2.42 15.36 -8.39
C LYS A 29 2.44 16.23 -7.15
N GLY A 30 3.33 15.90 -6.21
CA GLY A 30 3.78 16.79 -5.13
C GLY A 30 4.54 18.03 -5.64
N GLY A 31 4.14 18.56 -6.80
CA GLY A 31 4.47 19.89 -7.30
C GLY A 31 3.49 20.91 -6.72
N ASP A 32 2.83 21.68 -7.57
CA ASP A 32 2.07 22.88 -7.16
C ASP A 32 0.81 22.60 -6.33
N CYS A 33 0.17 21.43 -6.50
CA CYS A 33 -1.09 21.11 -5.81
C CYS A 33 -0.90 20.67 -4.35
N ALA A 34 0.25 20.06 -4.03
CA ALA A 34 0.58 19.61 -2.68
C ALA A 34 2.09 19.75 -2.40
N PRO A 35 2.62 20.99 -2.32
CA PRO A 35 4.06 21.20 -2.14
C PRO A 35 4.57 20.55 -0.85
N GLY A 36 5.59 19.70 -1.00
CA GLY A 36 6.18 18.99 0.13
C GLY A 36 5.43 17.72 0.54
N LEU A 37 4.40 17.29 -0.18
CA LEU A 37 3.89 15.92 -0.07
C LEU A 37 4.77 14.97 -0.89
N ARG A 38 5.29 13.94 -0.23
CA ARG A 38 5.86 12.76 -0.89
C ARG A 38 4.80 11.67 -0.91
N THR A 39 4.77 10.89 -1.98
CA THR A 39 3.90 9.71 -2.05
C THR A 39 4.74 8.47 -2.29
N VAL A 40 4.40 7.41 -1.56
CA VAL A 40 5.02 6.08 -1.65
C VAL A 40 3.93 5.12 -2.09
N PHE A 41 4.21 4.37 -3.15
CA PHE A 41 3.28 3.38 -3.71
C PHE A 41 3.89 1.99 -3.58
N PRO A 42 3.81 1.37 -2.38
CA PRO A 42 4.31 0.02 -2.23
C PRO A 42 3.49 -0.93 -3.09
N THR A 43 4.15 -1.92 -3.69
CA THR A 43 3.48 -2.98 -4.46
C THR A 43 3.40 -4.23 -3.60
N ALA A 44 2.19 -4.79 -3.48
CA ALA A 44 1.95 -6.02 -2.76
C ALA A 44 2.65 -7.22 -3.41
N ASP A 45 2.92 -8.25 -2.62
CA ASP A 45 3.51 -9.48 -3.15
C ASP A 45 2.49 -10.27 -4.00
N LEU A 46 2.99 -11.09 -4.93
CA LEU A 46 2.15 -12.02 -5.67
C LEU A 46 1.64 -13.10 -4.73
N MET A 47 0.32 -13.29 -4.71
CA MET A 47 -0.34 -14.25 -3.85
C MET A 47 -1.39 -15.03 -4.64
N GLN A 48 -1.36 -16.35 -4.53
CA GLN A 48 -2.38 -17.22 -5.09
C GLN A 48 -3.65 -17.18 -4.23
N GLN A 49 -4.73 -16.64 -4.76
CA GLN A 49 -6.02 -16.53 -4.09
C GLN A 49 -6.76 -17.88 -4.03
N PRO A 50 -7.76 -18.05 -3.14
CA PRO A 50 -8.44 -19.35 -2.97
C PRO A 50 -9.22 -19.81 -4.20
N TRP A 51 -9.53 -18.92 -5.13
CA TRP A 51 -10.20 -19.22 -6.40
C TRP A 51 -9.23 -19.51 -7.56
N GLY A 52 -7.92 -19.50 -7.31
CA GLY A 52 -6.90 -19.96 -8.24
C GLY A 52 -6.01 -18.88 -8.84
N ASP A 53 -6.46 -17.62 -8.85
CA ASP A 53 -5.72 -16.52 -9.48
C ASP A 53 -4.47 -16.13 -8.66
N THR A 54 -3.35 -15.87 -9.34
CA THR A 54 -2.16 -15.30 -8.71
C THR A 54 -2.01 -13.85 -9.13
N ALA A 55 -2.12 -12.94 -8.17
CA ALA A 55 -2.02 -11.52 -8.43
C ALA A 55 -1.40 -10.76 -7.26
N PRO A 56 -0.95 -9.51 -7.45
CA PRO A 56 -0.53 -8.65 -6.36
C PRO A 56 -1.70 -8.46 -5.37
N SER A 57 -1.49 -8.87 -4.12
CA SER A 57 -2.51 -8.73 -3.08
C SER A 57 -1.91 -8.55 -1.70
N TRP A 58 -2.48 -7.61 -0.93
CA TRP A 58 -2.07 -7.34 0.46
C TRP A 58 -2.41 -8.48 1.42
N TYR A 59 -3.37 -9.33 1.06
CA TYR A 59 -3.77 -10.46 1.88
C TYR A 59 -4.54 -11.50 1.06
N MET A 60 -4.72 -12.67 1.66
CA MET A 60 -5.58 -13.71 1.11
C MET A 60 -7.04 -13.32 1.34
N TYR A 61 -7.83 -13.19 0.28
CA TYR A 61 -9.25 -12.89 0.42
C TYR A 61 -10.04 -14.14 0.80
N GLU A 62 -11.18 -13.96 1.49
CA GLU A 62 -12.12 -15.05 1.76
C GLU A 62 -12.87 -15.47 0.48
N ARG A 63 -13.23 -14.49 -0.36
CA ARG A 63 -14.01 -14.63 -1.61
C ARG A 63 -13.68 -13.46 -2.56
N PRO A 64 -13.83 -13.62 -3.89
CA PRO A 64 -13.49 -12.58 -4.87
C PRO A 64 -14.39 -11.34 -4.78
N ASP A 65 -15.61 -11.48 -4.26
CA ASP A 65 -16.62 -10.41 -4.18
C ASP A 65 -16.63 -9.66 -2.83
N ARG A 66 -15.67 -9.94 -1.94
CA ARG A 66 -15.66 -9.37 -0.58
C ARG A 66 -14.30 -8.81 -0.22
N ASN A 67 -14.28 -7.58 0.27
CA ASN A 67 -13.09 -6.96 0.86
C ASN A 67 -12.84 -7.49 2.29
N LYS A 68 -12.59 -8.80 2.41
CA LYS A 68 -12.40 -9.49 3.69
C LYS A 68 -11.27 -10.50 3.60
N ALA A 69 -10.34 -10.43 4.56
CA ALA A 69 -9.25 -11.39 4.67
C ALA A 69 -9.77 -12.78 5.08
N GLY A 70 -9.13 -13.82 4.54
CA GLY A 70 -9.33 -15.21 4.93
C GLY A 70 -8.99 -15.44 6.40
N ASN A 71 -9.66 -16.40 7.03
CA ASN A 71 -9.49 -16.69 8.45
C ASN A 71 -8.54 -17.87 8.72
N ARG A 72 -8.08 -18.58 7.69
CA ARG A 72 -7.20 -19.75 7.90
C ARG A 72 -5.90 -19.32 8.56
N ARG A 73 -5.22 -20.25 9.22
CA ARG A 73 -4.00 -19.93 9.98
C ARG A 73 -2.93 -19.33 9.06
N GLU A 74 -2.80 -19.88 7.87
CA GLU A 74 -1.86 -19.47 6.83
C GLU A 74 -2.20 -18.06 6.31
N ASP A 75 -3.50 -17.78 6.09
CA ASP A 75 -3.99 -16.45 5.67
C ASP A 75 -3.63 -15.38 6.71
N ARG A 76 -3.83 -15.68 8.00
CA ARG A 76 -3.46 -14.77 9.10
C ARG A 76 -1.95 -14.56 9.20
N GLN A 77 -1.16 -15.59 8.92
CA GLN A 77 0.29 -15.48 8.91
C GLN A 77 0.77 -14.59 7.76
N ALA A 78 0.23 -14.77 6.56
CA ALA A 78 0.51 -13.91 5.41
C ALA A 78 0.11 -12.45 5.67
N LEU A 79 -1.07 -12.22 6.28
CA LEU A 79 -1.50 -10.88 6.68
C LEU A 79 -0.56 -10.27 7.74
N LYS A 80 -0.09 -11.06 8.71
CA LYS A 80 0.90 -10.59 9.70
C LYS A 80 2.22 -10.19 9.03
N SER A 81 2.73 -11.00 8.11
CA SER A 81 3.95 -10.68 7.35
C SER A 81 3.79 -9.39 6.53
N THR A 82 2.63 -9.22 5.88
CA THR A 82 2.33 -7.98 5.14
C THR A 82 2.31 -6.77 6.07
N ARG A 83 1.67 -6.88 7.25
CA ARG A 83 1.67 -5.80 8.25
C ARG A 83 3.07 -5.45 8.73
N GLN A 84 3.93 -6.44 8.95
CA GLN A 84 5.33 -6.19 9.36
C GLN A 84 6.12 -5.47 8.27
N ARG A 85 5.92 -5.87 7.01
CA ARG A 85 6.54 -5.19 5.87
C ARG A 85 6.06 -3.73 5.75
N LEU A 86 4.76 -3.51 5.86
CA LEU A 86 4.19 -2.16 5.83
C LEU A 86 4.67 -1.31 7.02
N ALA A 87 4.79 -1.91 8.21
CA ALA A 87 5.36 -1.24 9.38
C ALA A 87 6.80 -0.77 9.11
N GLY A 88 7.64 -1.60 8.50
CA GLY A 88 8.99 -1.20 8.11
C GLY A 88 9.00 0.00 7.14
N ILE A 89 8.11 0.00 6.15
CA ILE A 89 7.97 1.15 5.22
C ILE A 89 7.53 2.41 5.96
N ILE A 90 6.59 2.29 6.89
CA ILE A 90 6.13 3.42 7.72
C ILE A 90 7.29 3.94 8.56
N GLU A 91 8.02 3.07 9.26
CA GLU A 91 9.17 3.43 10.09
C GLU A 91 10.25 4.17 9.30
N GLU A 92 10.59 3.68 8.10
CA GLU A 92 11.53 4.36 7.21
C GLU A 92 11.06 5.77 6.82
N GLU A 93 9.76 5.95 6.52
CA GLU A 93 9.24 7.27 6.14
C GLU A 93 9.07 8.21 7.35
N VAL A 94 8.82 7.68 8.55
CA VAL A 94 8.87 8.44 9.81
C VAL A 94 10.29 8.94 10.08
N GLU A 95 11.30 8.09 9.89
CA GLU A 95 12.71 8.47 10.04
C GLU A 95 13.09 9.59 9.05
N ARG A 96 12.65 9.50 7.79
CA ARG A 96 12.85 10.55 6.77
C ARG A 96 12.26 11.90 7.15
N LEU A 97 11.24 11.92 8.01
CA LEU A 97 10.59 13.13 8.53
C LEU A 97 11.16 13.58 9.88
N GLY A 98 12.31 13.04 10.29
CA GLY A 98 12.98 13.40 11.54
C GLY A 98 12.29 12.81 12.78
N GLY A 99 11.56 11.71 12.61
CA GLY A 99 10.84 11.03 13.69
C GLY A 99 9.41 11.51 13.92
N ASP A 100 8.92 12.48 13.15
CA ASP A 100 7.55 13.01 13.29
C ASP A 100 6.53 12.12 12.53
N GLY A 101 5.99 11.13 13.24
CA GLY A 101 5.03 10.18 12.69
C GLY A 101 3.65 10.75 12.37
N GLU A 102 3.28 11.91 12.92
CA GLU A 102 2.00 12.57 12.62
C GLU A 102 1.93 13.08 11.17
N ARG A 103 3.09 13.11 10.48
CA ARG A 103 3.24 13.55 9.10
C ARG A 103 3.25 12.40 8.09
N VAL A 104 3.05 11.17 8.54
CA VAL A 104 2.93 9.98 7.69
C VAL A 104 1.47 9.51 7.66
N PHE A 105 0.89 9.44 6.47
CA PHE A 105 -0.47 8.98 6.21
C PHE A 105 -0.45 7.64 5.48
N LEU A 106 -1.37 6.74 5.83
CA LEU A 106 -1.60 5.44 5.19
C LEU A 106 -3.07 5.31 4.79
#